data_AF-A0A4R0MQA1-F1
#
_entry.id   AF-A0A4R0MQA1-F1
#
_cell.length_a   1.000
_cell.length_b   1.000
_cell.length_c   1.000
_cell.angle_alpha   90.00
_cell.angle_beta   90.00
_cell.angle_gamma   90.00
#
_symmetry.space_group_name_H-M   'P 1'
#
loop_
_entity.id
_entity.type
_entity.pdbx_description
1 polymer ?
#
loop_
_entity_poly.entity_id
_entity_poly.type
_entity_poly.pdbx_seq_one_letter_code
_entity_poly.pdbx_strand_id
1 'polypeptide(L)'
;MENQDFTTAILVAQTPEEAYKAVNNVRGWWSEEVEGATDKLDAEFNYHYEDVHRCKMHIIEMIPNQKVVWLVKENYFKFTEDTTEWTGTKIVFDISTVDGKTQVRMTHQGLVADYECFEICRDSWTNYIQNSLRSLIETGKGKPNGKGKPQTENEKNLTS
;
A
#
# COMPACT_ATOMS: atom_id res chain seq x y z
N MET A 1 1.36 -9.59 -24.24
CA MET A 1 2.16 -9.22 -23.06
C MET A 1 1.21 -9.33 -21.89
N GLU A 2 1.39 -10.36 -21.07
CA GLU A 2 0.59 -10.52 -19.86
C GLU A 2 0.87 -9.33 -18.95
N ASN A 3 -0.19 -8.71 -18.44
CA ASN A 3 -0.06 -7.56 -17.57
C ASN A 3 0.52 -8.06 -16.24
N GLN A 4 1.81 -7.80 -15.99
CA GLN A 4 2.58 -8.38 -14.87
C GLN A 4 2.31 -7.70 -13.52
N ASP A 5 1.31 -6.83 -13.44
CA ASP A 5 0.97 -6.08 -12.23
C ASP A 5 0.44 -6.99 -11.12
N PHE A 6 0.79 -6.70 -9.87
CA PHE A 6 0.16 -7.34 -8.73
C PHE A 6 -1.17 -6.65 -8.38
N THR A 7 -2.23 -7.42 -8.12
CA THR A 7 -3.54 -6.91 -7.70
C THR A 7 -4.14 -7.72 -6.56
N THR A 8 -4.75 -7.03 -5.59
CA THR A 8 -5.57 -7.61 -4.53
C THR A 8 -6.78 -6.74 -4.25
N ALA A 9 -7.87 -7.32 -3.73
CA ALA A 9 -9.10 -6.57 -3.48
C ALA A 9 -9.85 -7.05 -2.24
N ILE A 10 -10.62 -6.15 -1.65
CA ILE A 10 -11.53 -6.40 -0.53
C ILE A 10 -12.94 -5.89 -0.86
N LEU A 11 -13.95 -6.52 -0.27
CA LEU A 11 -15.35 -6.09 -0.31
C LEU A 11 -15.83 -5.79 1.11
N VAL A 12 -16.38 -4.60 1.32
CA VAL A 12 -16.82 -4.08 2.61
C VAL A 12 -18.23 -3.52 2.52
N ALA A 13 -18.97 -3.53 3.63
CA ALA A 13 -20.35 -3.02 3.68
C ALA A 13 -20.41 -1.47 3.78
N GLN A 14 -19.31 -0.85 4.18
CA GLN A 14 -19.16 0.60 4.32
C GLN A 14 -19.24 1.30 2.96
N THR A 15 -19.50 2.60 3.00
CA THR A 15 -19.66 3.45 1.82
C THR A 15 -18.33 3.68 1.08
N PRO A 16 -18.36 4.05 -0.22
CA PRO A 16 -17.16 4.47 -0.95
C PRO A 16 -16.42 5.64 -0.30
N GLU A 17 -17.14 6.52 0.40
CA GLU A 17 -16.55 7.63 1.14
C GLU A 17 -15.75 7.17 2.37
N GLU A 18 -16.29 6.25 3.16
CA GLU A 18 -15.59 5.67 4.31
C GLU A 18 -14.35 4.88 3.86
N ALA A 19 -14.48 4.10 2.79
CA ALA A 19 -13.36 3.39 2.19
C ALA A 19 -12.27 4.35 1.68
N TYR A 20 -12.66 5.43 1.00
CA TYR A 20 -11.73 6.45 0.51
C TYR A 20 -11.00 7.17 1.65
N LYS A 21 -11.70 7.54 2.72
CA LYS A 21 -11.08 8.12 3.92
C LYS A 21 -10.09 7.15 4.55
N ALA A 22 -10.42 5.86 4.63
CA ALA A 22 -9.53 4.85 5.18
C ALA A 22 -8.27 4.64 4.32
N VAL A 23 -8.41 4.57 2.99
CA VAL A 23 -7.27 4.47 2.06
C VAL A 23 -6.28 5.62 2.27
N ASN A 24 -6.76 6.85 2.39
CA ASN A 24 -5.93 8.04 2.61
C ASN A 24 -5.39 8.18 4.05
N ASN A 25 -5.96 7.44 5.01
CA ASN A 25 -5.41 7.30 6.37
C ASN A 25 -4.31 6.23 6.39
N VAL A 26 -3.24 6.46 5.63
CA VAL A 26 -2.14 5.50 5.44
C VAL A 26 -1.53 5.05 6.77
N ARG A 27 -1.44 5.95 7.75
CA ARG A 27 -0.96 5.62 9.11
C ARG A 27 -1.87 4.67 9.87
N GLY A 28 -3.17 4.69 9.56
CA GLY A 28 -4.16 3.85 10.20
C GLY A 28 -4.13 2.40 9.74
N TRP A 29 -3.48 2.08 8.61
CA TRP A 29 -3.49 0.72 8.07
C TRP A 29 -2.16 0.20 7.52
N TRP A 30 -1.29 1.04 6.99
CA TRP A 30 0.00 0.58 6.45
C TRP A 30 1.11 0.71 7.48
N SER A 31 1.39 1.94 7.92
CA SER A 31 2.53 2.20 8.81
C SER A 31 2.39 3.47 9.63
N GLU A 32 2.59 3.35 10.95
CA GLU A 32 2.58 4.49 11.87
C GLU A 32 3.73 5.47 11.61
N GLU A 33 4.83 5.01 11.00
CA GLU A 33 6.03 5.81 10.74
C GLU A 33 5.99 6.57 9.41
N VAL A 34 4.85 6.60 8.71
CA VAL A 34 4.71 7.44 7.51
C VAL A 34 4.84 8.92 7.88
N GLU A 35 5.70 9.63 7.17
CA GLU A 35 5.96 11.07 7.34
C GLU A 35 5.44 11.85 6.14
N GLY A 36 4.76 12.99 6.36
CA GLY A 36 4.19 13.80 5.28
C GLY A 36 2.66 13.66 5.12
N ALA A 37 2.09 14.41 4.19
CA ALA A 37 0.64 14.40 3.95
C ALA A 37 0.25 13.24 3.03
N THR A 38 -0.85 12.57 3.36
CA THR A 38 -1.34 11.37 2.63
C THR A 38 -2.75 11.55 2.07
N ASP A 39 -3.34 12.73 2.28
CA ASP A 39 -4.74 13.05 2.03
C ASP A 39 -4.91 14.25 1.10
N LYS A 40 -3.84 14.63 0.38
CA LYS A 40 -3.81 15.79 -0.53
C LYS A 40 -3.15 15.42 -1.84
N LEU A 41 -3.74 15.88 -2.94
CA LEU A 41 -3.13 15.80 -4.26
C LEU A 41 -1.79 16.55 -4.25
N ASP A 42 -0.82 16.03 -5.00
CA ASP A 42 0.56 16.51 -5.10
C ASP A 42 1.38 16.43 -3.80
N ALA A 43 0.83 15.87 -2.72
CA ALA A 43 1.60 15.62 -1.52
C ALA A 43 2.65 14.54 -1.77
N GLU A 44 3.78 14.68 -1.07
CA GLU A 44 4.79 13.64 -0.94
C GLU A 44 4.78 13.11 0.49
N PHE A 45 4.99 11.81 0.64
CA PHE A 45 5.18 11.18 1.93
C PHE A 45 6.29 10.13 1.86
N ASN A 46 6.96 9.93 2.99
CA ASN A 46 8.02 8.95 3.13
C ASN A 46 7.54 7.80 4.01
N TYR A 47 7.94 6.60 3.64
CA TYR A 47 7.86 5.41 4.47
C TYR A 47 9.27 4.91 4.71
N HIS A 48 9.52 4.46 5.94
CA HIS A 48 10.73 3.75 6.28
C HIS A 48 10.40 2.59 7.22
N TYR A 49 11.17 1.52 7.11
CA TYR A 49 11.16 0.40 8.04
C TYR A 49 12.60 0.00 8.34
N GLU A 50 13.04 0.38 9.54
CA GLU A 50 14.43 0.25 10.01
C GLU A 50 15.45 0.68 8.93
N ASP A 51 16.48 -0.13 8.70
CA ASP A 51 17.43 0.02 7.60
C ASP A 51 17.11 -0.93 6.43
N VAL A 52 15.92 -1.51 6.40
CA VAL A 52 15.54 -2.58 5.46
C VAL A 52 14.84 -2.02 4.23
N HIS A 53 13.88 -1.12 4.41
CA HIS A 53 13.08 -0.55 3.33
C HIS A 53 12.88 0.95 3.53
N ARG A 54 13.12 1.74 2.49
CA ARG A 54 12.74 3.16 2.44
C ARG A 54 12.06 3.44 1.11
N CYS A 55 10.97 4.18 1.13
CA CYS A 55 10.37 4.66 -0.10
C CYS A 55 9.80 6.07 0.04
N LYS A 56 9.87 6.81 -1.06
CA LYS A 56 9.28 8.13 -1.21
C LYS A 56 8.16 8.05 -2.23
N MET A 57 6.97 8.46 -1.80
CA MET A 57 5.75 8.39 -2.59
C MET A 57 5.27 9.80 -2.94
N HIS A 58 4.67 9.95 -4.12
CA HIS A 58 4.03 11.17 -4.57
C HIS A 58 2.60 10.89 -5.02
N ILE A 59 1.62 11.61 -4.46
CA ILE A 59 0.21 11.42 -4.79
C ILE A 59 -0.11 12.17 -6.06
N ILE A 60 -0.25 11.43 -7.17
CA ILE A 60 -0.44 12.01 -8.51
C ILE A 60 -1.90 12.05 -8.97
N GLU A 61 -2.81 11.36 -8.27
CA GLU A 61 -4.23 11.37 -8.58
C GLU A 61 -5.07 11.13 -7.32
N MET A 62 -6.11 11.93 -7.13
CA MET A 62 -7.11 11.77 -6.09
C MET A 62 -8.48 12.14 -6.64
N ILE A 63 -9.33 11.14 -6.85
CA ILE A 63 -10.73 11.31 -7.24
C ILE A 63 -11.57 10.87 -6.04
N PRO A 64 -12.26 11.80 -5.35
CA PRO A 64 -13.05 11.49 -4.18
C PRO A 64 -13.94 10.26 -4.37
N ASN A 65 -13.86 9.33 -3.44
CA ASN A 65 -14.68 8.11 -3.36
C ASN A 65 -14.50 7.12 -4.53
N GLN A 66 -13.50 7.34 -5.39
CA GLN A 66 -13.32 6.57 -6.62
C GLN A 66 -11.89 6.10 -6.81
N LYS A 67 -10.89 6.96 -6.62
CA LYS A 67 -9.53 6.61 -7.00
C LYS A 67 -8.46 7.38 -6.24
N VAL A 68 -7.35 6.70 -5.94
CA VAL A 68 -6.11 7.31 -5.43
C VAL A 68 -4.92 6.66 -6.12
N VAL A 69 -3.95 7.44 -6.59
CA VAL A 69 -2.73 6.93 -7.24
C VAL A 69 -1.49 7.52 -6.60
N TRP A 70 -0.56 6.65 -6.22
CA TRP A 70 0.75 7.00 -5.72
C TRP A 70 1.81 6.61 -6.75
N LEU A 71 2.72 7.52 -7.06
CA LEU A 71 3.94 7.26 -7.81
C LEU A 71 5.08 7.00 -6.82
N VAL A 72 5.79 5.89 -7.01
CA VAL A 72 7.03 5.62 -6.26
C VAL A 72 8.15 6.43 -6.89
N LYS A 73 8.61 7.46 -6.18
CA LYS A 73 9.69 8.34 -6.66
C LYS A 73 11.08 7.80 -6.36
N GLU A 74 11.24 7.22 -5.19
CA GLU A 74 12.49 6.64 -4.72
C GLU A 74 12.15 5.38 -3.93
N ASN A 75 12.95 4.33 -4.11
CA ASN A 75 12.87 3.13 -3.31
C ASN A 75 14.27 2.63 -2.98
N TYR A 76 14.39 2.03 -1.80
CA TYR A 76 15.58 1.34 -1.33
C TYR A 76 15.17 0.06 -0.63
N PHE A 77 15.59 -1.08 -1.16
CA PHE A 77 15.57 -2.37 -0.48
C PHE A 77 17.00 -2.82 -0.16
N LYS A 78 17.26 -3.15 1.10
CA LYS A 78 18.58 -3.65 1.53
C LYS A 78 18.87 -5.09 1.09
N PHE A 79 17.82 -5.84 0.77
CA PHE A 79 17.88 -7.29 0.54
C PHE A 79 17.85 -7.70 -0.94
N THR A 80 17.93 -6.74 -1.86
CA THR A 80 17.96 -6.98 -3.31
C THR A 80 19.27 -6.46 -3.91
N GLU A 81 19.73 -7.06 -5.01
CA GLU A 81 20.87 -6.51 -5.77
C GLU A 81 20.49 -5.19 -6.44
N ASP A 82 19.32 -5.13 -7.08
CA ASP A 82 18.71 -3.86 -7.48
C ASP A 82 17.94 -3.24 -6.32
N THR A 83 18.64 -2.38 -5.58
CA THR A 83 18.05 -1.67 -4.44
C THR A 83 16.92 -0.70 -4.84
N THR A 84 16.79 -0.37 -6.13
CA THR A 84 15.84 0.64 -6.63
C THR A 84 14.54 0.07 -7.16
N GLU A 85 14.33 -1.26 -7.10
CA GLU A 85 13.07 -1.92 -7.45
C GLU A 85 11.88 -1.14 -6.87
N TRP A 86 10.79 -1.00 -7.63
CA TRP A 86 9.66 -0.06 -7.43
C TRP A 86 9.86 1.36 -7.95
N THR A 87 11.08 1.88 -8.15
CA THR A 87 11.22 3.27 -8.62
C THR A 87 10.54 3.47 -9.97
N GLY A 88 9.60 4.42 -10.06
CA GLY A 88 8.79 4.68 -11.25
C GLY A 88 7.52 3.82 -11.38
N THR A 89 7.28 2.86 -10.49
CA THR A 89 6.03 2.09 -10.43
C THR A 89 4.91 2.92 -9.80
N LYS A 90 3.66 2.41 -9.89
CA LYS A 90 2.49 3.08 -9.31
C LYS A 90 1.71 2.14 -8.41
N ILE A 91 1.19 2.68 -7.32
CA ILE A 91 0.22 2.01 -6.46
C ILE A 91 -1.13 2.69 -6.71
N VAL A 92 -2.08 1.93 -7.24
CA VAL A 92 -3.41 2.41 -7.64
C VAL A 92 -4.44 1.80 -6.71
N PHE A 93 -5.30 2.63 -6.14
CA PHE A 93 -6.49 2.22 -5.41
C PHE A 93 -7.72 2.64 -6.19
N ASP A 94 -8.47 1.65 -6.69
CA ASP A 94 -9.78 1.85 -7.29
C ASP A 94 -10.88 1.50 -6.28
N ILE A 95 -11.87 2.37 -6.16
CA ILE A 95 -13.01 2.25 -5.25
C ILE A 95 -14.29 2.27 -6.08
N SER A 96 -15.06 1.20 -6.00
CA SER A 96 -16.28 1.03 -6.80
C SER A 96 -17.35 0.28 -6.02
N THR A 97 -18.62 0.46 -6.40
CA THR A 97 -19.72 -0.35 -5.84
C THR A 97 -19.90 -1.63 -6.65
N VAL A 98 -19.94 -2.77 -5.97
CA VAL A 98 -20.22 -4.10 -6.54
C VAL A 98 -21.26 -4.79 -5.68
N ASP A 99 -22.39 -5.18 -6.28
CA ASP A 99 -23.50 -5.87 -5.59
C ASP A 99 -23.96 -5.19 -4.29
N GLY A 100 -24.01 -3.85 -4.30
CA GLY A 100 -24.42 -3.04 -3.15
C GLY A 100 -23.38 -2.93 -2.02
N LYS A 101 -22.17 -3.45 -2.22
CA LYS A 101 -21.00 -3.29 -1.33
C LYS A 101 -19.94 -2.41 -1.98
N THR A 102 -19.02 -1.89 -1.18
CA THR A 102 -17.86 -1.17 -1.70
C THR A 102 -16.70 -2.14 -1.91
N GLN A 103 -16.17 -2.17 -3.12
CA GLN A 103 -14.91 -2.81 -3.44
C GLN A 103 -13.78 -1.79 -3.34
N VAL A 104 -12.70 -2.16 -2.66
CA VAL A 104 -11.40 -1.48 -2.79
C VAL A 104 -10.45 -2.45 -3.47
N ARG A 105 -9.97 -2.08 -4.65
CA ARG A 105 -8.97 -2.84 -5.42
C ARG A 105 -7.67 -2.07 -5.37
N MET A 106 -6.62 -2.72 -4.92
CA MET A 106 -5.26 -2.21 -4.98
C MET A 106 -4.52 -2.93 -6.11
N THR A 107 -3.88 -2.15 -6.98
CA THR A 107 -2.97 -2.65 -8.01
C THR A 107 -1.62 -1.96 -7.86
N HIS A 108 -0.57 -2.75 -7.70
CA HIS A 108 0.80 -2.28 -7.83
C HIS A 108 1.26 -2.48 -9.28
N GLN A 109 1.16 -1.42 -10.07
CA GLN A 109 1.52 -1.42 -11.47
C GLN A 109 3.04 -1.42 -11.65
N GLY A 110 3.58 -2.46 -12.28
CA GLY A 110 5.03 -2.66 -12.44
C GLY A 110 5.71 -3.43 -11.31
N LEU A 111 4.96 -4.01 -10.34
CA LEU A 111 5.49 -5.04 -9.45
C LEU A 111 5.35 -6.40 -10.12
N VAL A 112 6.44 -6.89 -10.71
CA VAL A 112 6.46 -8.07 -11.58
C VAL A 112 7.18 -9.24 -10.93
N ALA A 113 6.89 -10.47 -11.36
CA ALA A 113 7.47 -11.69 -10.77
C ALA A 113 9.00 -11.81 -10.91
N ASP A 114 9.59 -11.05 -11.84
CA ASP A 114 11.03 -11.01 -12.08
C ASP A 114 11.79 -10.19 -11.01
N TYR A 115 11.09 -9.39 -10.18
CA TYR A 115 11.72 -8.65 -9.10
C TYR A 115 12.07 -9.57 -7.93
N GLU A 116 13.27 -9.38 -7.37
CA GLU A 116 13.74 -10.13 -6.20
C GLU A 116 12.81 -9.91 -5.00
N CYS A 117 12.24 -8.71 -4.88
CA CYS A 117 11.29 -8.39 -3.83
C CYS A 117 9.87 -8.95 -4.04
N PHE A 118 9.55 -9.57 -5.19
CA PHE A 118 8.17 -9.84 -5.60
C PHE A 118 7.36 -10.61 -4.56
N GLU A 119 7.85 -11.78 -4.13
CA GLU A 119 7.11 -12.65 -3.20
C GLU A 119 6.82 -11.94 -1.87
N ILE A 120 7.82 -11.26 -1.30
CA ILE A 120 7.67 -10.51 -0.04
C ILE A 120 6.72 -9.34 -0.22
N CYS A 121 6.88 -8.56 -1.29
CA CYS A 121 6.04 -7.41 -1.58
C CYS A 121 4.58 -7.82 -1.80
N ARG A 122 4.34 -8.89 -2.57
CA ARG A 122 3.01 -9.44 -2.82
C ARG A 122 2.34 -9.87 -1.53
N ASP A 123 3.06 -10.60 -0.68
CA ASP A 123 2.52 -11.12 0.57
C ASP A 123 2.25 -9.99 1.57
N SER A 124 3.17 -9.02 1.71
CA SER A 124 2.97 -7.84 2.56
C SER A 124 1.79 -7.01 2.08
N TRP A 125 1.69 -6.70 0.78
CA TRP A 125 0.54 -5.98 0.24
C TRP A 125 -0.77 -6.74 0.45
N THR A 126 -0.77 -8.05 0.24
CA THR A 126 -1.94 -8.90 0.52
C THR A 126 -2.37 -8.76 1.98
N ASN A 127 -1.43 -8.85 2.93
CA ASN A 127 -1.73 -8.72 4.35
C ASN A 127 -2.27 -7.32 4.70
N TYR A 128 -1.59 -6.25 4.28
CA TYR A 128 -2.02 -4.89 4.60
C TYR A 128 -3.39 -4.57 4.02
N ILE A 129 -3.69 -4.98 2.79
CA ILE A 129 -4.99 -4.71 2.16
C ILE A 129 -6.09 -5.60 2.75
N GLN A 130 -5.88 -6.91 2.78
CA GLN A 130 -6.94 -7.86 3.17
C GLN A 130 -7.22 -7.88 4.67
N ASN A 131 -6.21 -7.59 5.51
CA ASN A 131 -6.36 -7.63 6.96
C ASN A 131 -6.42 -6.22 7.57
N SER A 132 -5.43 -5.37 7.30
CA SER A 132 -5.30 -4.09 8.01
C SER A 132 -6.27 -3.02 7.51
N LEU A 133 -6.23 -2.70 6.21
CA LEU A 133 -7.11 -1.70 5.60
C LEU A 133 -8.57 -2.13 5.72
N ARG A 134 -8.86 -3.41 5.47
CA ARG A 134 -10.20 -3.96 5.70
C ARG A 134 -10.69 -3.73 7.13
N SER A 135 -9.87 -4.06 8.13
CA SER A 135 -10.21 -3.84 9.55
C SER A 135 -10.41 -2.36 9.86
N LEU A 136 -9.58 -1.47 9.29
CA LEU A 136 -9.74 -0.03 9.44
C LEU A 136 -11.08 0.45 8.90
N ILE A 137 -11.50 -0.04 7.73
CA ILE A 137 -12.79 0.32 7.14
C ILE A 137 -13.95 -0.25 7.96
N GLU A 138 -13.90 -1.54 8.31
CA GLU A 138 -15.02 -2.23 8.96
C GLU A 138 -15.22 -1.82 10.43
N THR A 139 -14.15 -1.45 11.12
CA THR A 139 -14.17 -1.27 12.59
C THR A 139 -13.62 0.08 13.07
N GLY A 140 -13.05 0.89 12.18
CA GLY A 140 -12.33 2.10 12.54
C GLY A 140 -10.93 1.87 13.12
N LYS A 141 -10.47 0.62 13.22
CA LYS A 141 -9.13 0.26 13.72
C LYS A 141 -8.41 -0.69 12.78
N GLY A 142 -7.34 -0.21 12.15
CA GLY A 142 -6.44 -1.04 11.36
C GLY A 142 -5.36 -1.71 12.20
N LYS A 143 -4.44 -2.35 11.49
CA LYS A 143 -3.24 -3.01 12.03
C LYS A 143 -2.06 -2.50 11.20
N PRO A 144 -1.62 -1.24 11.35
CA PRO A 144 -0.42 -0.75 10.69
C PRO A 144 0.84 -1.33 11.34
N ASN A 145 1.96 -1.37 10.62
CA ASN A 145 3.21 -1.73 11.29
C ASN A 145 3.54 -0.62 12.31
N GLY A 146 3.99 -1.07 13.48
CA GLY A 146 4.37 -0.16 14.56
C GLY A 146 5.84 0.23 14.43
N LYS A 147 6.23 1.29 15.13
CA LYS A 147 7.62 1.75 15.18
C LYS A 147 8.60 0.62 15.50
N GLY A 148 9.48 0.29 14.55
CA GLY A 148 10.47 -0.79 14.66
C GLY A 148 9.87 -2.18 14.90
N LYS A 149 8.63 -2.43 14.43
CA LYS A 149 7.96 -3.72 14.59
C LYS A 149 7.52 -4.27 13.23
N PRO A 150 8.06 -5.41 12.79
CA PRO A 150 7.59 -6.08 11.59
C PRO A 150 6.17 -6.58 11.81
N GLN A 151 5.37 -6.57 10.76
CA GLN A 151 3.98 -7.01 10.82
C GLN A 151 3.75 -8.39 10.21
N THR A 152 4.54 -8.76 9.21
CA THR A 152 4.50 -10.10 8.61
C THR A 152 5.69 -10.95 9.07
N GLU A 153 5.56 -12.28 8.99
CA GLU A 153 6.70 -13.18 9.20
C GLU A 153 7.79 -12.94 8.14
N ASN A 154 7.40 -12.57 6.91
CA ASN A 154 8.34 -12.21 5.86
C ASN A 154 9.14 -10.94 6.22
N GLU A 155 8.49 -9.91 6.78
CA GLU A 155 9.19 -8.72 7.28
C GLU A 155 10.12 -9.02 8.47
N LYS A 156 9.73 -9.94 9.38
CA LYS A 156 10.61 -10.40 10.47
C LYS A 156 11.87 -11.06 9.93
N ASN A 157 11.73 -11.88 8.89
CA ASN A 157 12.85 -12.59 8.27
C ASN A 157 13.82 -11.64 7.55
N LEU A 158 13.40 -10.42 7.18
CA LEU A 158 14.27 -9.40 6.59
C LEU A 158 15.17 -8.68 7.62
N THR A 159 14.78 -8.70 8.90
CA THR A 159 15.50 -8.05 10.00
C THR A 159 16.32 -9.03 10.86
N SER A 160 16.21 -10.34 10.59
CA SER A 160 16.83 -11.41 11.39
C SER A 160 18.24 -11.76 10.94
#